data_AF-A0A4Q2YUT6-F1
#
_entry.id   AF-A0A4Q2YUT6-F1
#
_cell.length_a   1.000
_cell.length_b   1.000
_cell.length_c   1.000
_cell.angle_alpha   90.00
_cell.angle_beta   90.00
_cell.angle_gamma   90.00
#
_symmetry.space_group_name_H-M   'P 1'
#
loop_
_entity.id
_entity.type
_entity.pdbx_description
1 polymer ?
#
loop_
_entity_poly.entity_id
_entity_poly.type
_entity_poly.pdbx_seq_one_letter_code
_entity_poly.pdbx_strand_id
1 'polypeptide(L)'
;EEVTAGFLSRMIQKTQERIENHFFEARKNVLEYDDVLNAQREHIYGLRREILLGRDVHEELVKYVHETIAQMVEDAWMLEGEEGEESRVYDHGVLYEDLNDLFPLVDYASIRDLEQHSPEGDLRDYVVGISEEAYRLKAKEAGDAMIEMERYAMLKAVNDRWMEHLQTIEYIREGIGLRGYGQVDPLVAYKRETYDTFQNTLRQIRLDAAKTVFRLRPQQQAPLIQNLSFNMDEIDQALPVEDTEERGLPMESATEVALGPRDLGTIDWKKISRNEPCPCGSGKKFKECHYKELREAGVI
;
A
#
# COMPACT_ATOMS: atom_id res chain seq x y z
N GLU A 1 58.86 6.00 -25.58
CA GLU A 1 59.49 6.51 -24.35
C GLU A 1 58.44 6.52 -23.24
N GLU A 2 58.75 5.90 -22.10
CA GLU A 2 57.87 5.96 -20.92
C GLU A 2 58.03 7.31 -20.22
N VAL A 3 56.92 8.02 -20.05
CA VAL A 3 56.90 9.33 -19.38
C VAL A 3 56.80 9.11 -17.87
N THR A 4 57.93 9.17 -17.17
CA THR A 4 58.01 9.05 -15.70
C THR A 4 58.02 10.42 -15.02
N ALA A 5 56.91 11.16 -15.15
CA ALA A 5 56.76 12.46 -14.49
C ALA A 5 55.86 12.32 -13.24
N GLY A 6 56.45 12.33 -12.03
CA GLY A 6 55.70 12.19 -10.77
C GLY A 6 54.68 13.31 -10.48
N PHE A 7 54.75 14.44 -11.19
CA PHE A 7 53.68 15.45 -11.20
C PHE A 7 52.46 14.98 -12.01
N LEU A 8 52.69 14.31 -13.14
CA LEU A 8 51.64 13.78 -14.01
C LEU A 8 50.87 12.65 -13.32
N SER A 9 51.56 11.73 -12.63
CA SER A 9 50.89 10.69 -11.82
C SER A 9 50.00 11.29 -10.72
N ARG A 10 50.46 12.34 -10.02
CA ARG A 10 49.63 13.03 -9.02
C ARG A 10 48.41 13.73 -9.63
N MET A 11 48.56 14.28 -10.85
CA MET A 11 47.45 14.89 -11.57
C MET A 11 46.41 13.87 -12.05
N ILE A 12 46.88 12.70 -12.53
CA ILE A 12 46.04 11.56 -12.89
C ILE A 12 45.29 11.05 -11.65
N GLN A 13 45.98 10.85 -10.53
CA GLN A 13 45.36 10.41 -9.28
C GLN A 13 44.26 11.38 -8.81
N LYS A 14 44.52 12.68 -8.78
CA LYS A 14 43.48 13.68 -8.42
C LYS A 14 42.30 13.67 -9.39
N THR A 15 42.56 13.45 -10.68
CA THR A 15 41.48 13.35 -11.68
C THR A 15 40.66 12.09 -11.46
N GLN A 16 41.32 10.98 -11.13
CA GLN A 16 40.69 9.71 -10.78
C GLN A 16 39.81 9.85 -9.53
N GLU A 17 40.34 10.40 -8.44
CA GLU A 17 39.58 10.68 -7.20
C GLU A 17 38.34 11.55 -7.48
N ARG A 18 38.48 12.57 -8.35
CA ARG A 18 37.34 13.42 -8.74
C ARG A 18 36.29 12.65 -9.54
N ILE A 19 36.70 11.80 -10.45
CA ILE A 19 35.80 10.95 -11.26
C ILE A 19 35.08 9.94 -10.36
N GLU A 20 35.80 9.31 -9.44
CA GLU A 20 35.24 8.37 -8.46
C GLU A 20 34.21 9.05 -7.55
N ASN A 21 34.53 10.24 -7.04
CA ASN A 21 33.59 11.04 -6.25
C ASN A 21 32.34 11.41 -7.04
N HIS A 22 32.49 11.83 -8.31
CA HIS A 22 31.34 12.13 -9.18
C HIS A 22 30.44 10.90 -9.40
N PHE A 23 31.01 9.73 -9.67
CA PHE A 23 30.23 8.49 -9.82
C PHE A 23 29.67 7.97 -8.48
N PHE A 24 30.34 8.25 -7.36
CA PHE A 24 29.82 7.95 -6.03
C PHE A 24 28.59 8.80 -5.72
N GLU A 25 28.67 10.12 -5.93
CA GLU A 25 27.53 11.04 -5.73
C GLU A 25 26.36 10.68 -6.65
N ALA A 26 26.62 10.36 -7.92
CA ALA A 26 25.57 9.94 -8.85
C ALA A 26 24.85 8.66 -8.37
N ARG A 27 25.60 7.65 -7.92
CA ARG A 27 25.02 6.40 -7.38
C ARG A 27 24.26 6.63 -6.07
N LYS A 28 24.81 7.47 -5.18
CA LYS A 28 24.14 7.84 -3.93
C LYS A 28 22.80 8.50 -4.20
N ASN A 29 22.74 9.46 -5.12
CA ASN A 29 21.49 10.10 -5.48
C ASN A 29 20.49 9.07 -6.00
N VAL A 30 20.89 8.20 -6.94
CA VAL A 30 20.01 7.13 -7.47
C VAL A 30 19.48 6.23 -6.36
N LEU A 31 20.32 5.83 -5.41
CA LEU A 31 19.92 5.03 -4.25
C LEU A 31 18.87 5.76 -3.40
N GLU A 32 19.07 7.05 -3.11
CA GLU A 32 18.13 7.83 -2.29
C GLU A 32 16.73 7.99 -2.93
N TYR A 33 16.64 7.98 -4.27
CA TYR A 33 15.35 7.92 -4.98
C TYR A 33 14.74 6.51 -4.91
N ASP A 34 15.56 5.47 -5.09
CA ASP A 34 15.09 4.08 -5.05
C ASP A 34 14.61 3.66 -3.65
N ASP A 35 15.25 4.15 -2.58
CA ASP A 35 14.86 3.89 -1.18
C ASP A 35 13.38 4.28 -0.94
N VAL A 36 12.95 5.42 -1.50
CA VAL A 36 11.56 5.90 -1.38
C VAL A 36 10.61 4.95 -2.08
N LEU A 37 10.95 4.53 -3.29
CA LEU A 37 10.15 3.59 -4.06
C LEU A 37 10.14 2.19 -3.44
N ASN A 38 11.24 1.77 -2.84
CA ASN A 38 11.38 0.49 -2.16
C ASN A 38 10.44 0.40 -0.94
N ALA A 39 10.38 1.44 -0.12
CA ALA A 39 9.45 1.50 1.00
C ALA A 39 7.97 1.37 0.53
N GLN A 40 7.63 1.96 -0.62
CA GLN A 40 6.29 1.85 -1.21
C GLN A 40 6.02 0.45 -1.77
N ARG A 41 7.01 -0.16 -2.45
CA ARG A 41 6.95 -1.56 -2.91
C ARG A 41 6.70 -2.52 -1.77
N GLU A 42 7.46 -2.39 -0.69
CA GLU A 42 7.30 -3.23 0.50
C GLU A 42 5.87 -3.14 1.06
N HIS A 43 5.32 -1.94 1.17
CA HIS A 43 3.95 -1.74 1.63
C HIS A 43 2.91 -2.41 0.72
N ILE A 44 2.98 -2.17 -0.60
CA ILE A 44 2.00 -2.69 -1.56
C ILE A 44 2.10 -4.21 -1.70
N TYR A 45 3.32 -4.75 -1.72
CA TYR A 45 3.52 -6.20 -1.82
C TYR A 45 3.21 -6.93 -0.53
N GLY A 46 3.44 -6.29 0.63
CA GLY A 46 2.94 -6.76 1.92
C GLY A 46 1.41 -6.89 1.90
N LEU A 47 0.71 -5.82 1.56
CA LEU A 47 -0.76 -5.80 1.44
C LEU A 47 -1.27 -6.87 0.46
N ARG A 48 -0.67 -6.97 -0.73
CA ARG A 48 -1.05 -7.98 -1.74
C ARG A 48 -0.87 -9.40 -1.21
N ARG A 49 0.25 -9.68 -0.53
CA ARG A 49 0.56 -10.99 0.05
C ARG A 49 -0.45 -11.35 1.14
N GLU A 50 -0.78 -10.41 2.03
CA GLU A 50 -1.78 -10.62 3.08
C GLU A 50 -3.15 -10.96 2.50
N ILE A 51 -3.60 -10.25 1.47
CA ILE A 51 -4.90 -10.52 0.81
C ILE A 51 -4.88 -11.91 0.15
N LEU A 52 -3.77 -12.29 -0.50
CA LEU A 52 -3.61 -13.64 -1.10
C LEU A 52 -3.63 -14.75 -0.03
N LEU A 53 -3.09 -14.49 1.16
CA LEU A 53 -3.10 -15.42 2.29
C LEU A 53 -4.44 -15.49 3.03
N GLY A 54 -5.44 -14.71 2.62
CA GLY A 54 -6.80 -14.79 3.17
C GLY A 54 -7.08 -13.75 4.26
N ARG A 55 -6.35 -12.62 4.28
CA ARG A 55 -6.75 -11.45 5.08
C ARG A 55 -8.19 -11.07 4.76
N ASP A 56 -9.00 -10.92 5.80
CA ASP A 56 -10.33 -10.33 5.70
C ASP A 56 -10.21 -8.83 5.40
N VAL A 57 -10.85 -8.40 4.32
CA VAL A 57 -10.84 -7.01 3.84
C VAL A 57 -12.21 -6.34 4.01
N HIS A 58 -13.21 -7.05 4.53
CA HIS A 58 -14.59 -6.60 4.60
C HIS A 58 -14.74 -5.30 5.40
N GLU A 59 -14.29 -5.30 6.66
CA GLU A 59 -14.40 -4.14 7.55
C GLU A 59 -13.68 -2.92 6.98
N GLU A 60 -12.52 -3.14 6.36
CA GLU A 60 -11.73 -2.09 5.71
C GLU A 60 -12.51 -1.49 4.53
N LEU A 61 -13.06 -2.33 3.64
CA LEU A 61 -13.85 -1.89 2.49
C LEU A 61 -15.10 -1.12 2.89
N VAL A 62 -15.90 -1.63 3.83
CA VAL A 62 -17.12 -0.98 4.31
C VAL A 62 -16.81 0.38 4.92
N LYS A 63 -15.76 0.44 5.76
CA LYS A 63 -15.29 1.71 6.33
C LYS A 63 -14.92 2.71 5.23
N TYR A 64 -14.21 2.28 4.19
CA TYR A 64 -13.85 3.16 3.08
C TYR A 64 -15.04 3.62 2.25
N VAL A 65 -16.05 2.78 2.06
CA VAL A 65 -17.31 3.20 1.43
C VAL A 65 -17.95 4.32 2.24
N HIS A 66 -18.01 4.19 3.57
CA HIS A 66 -18.62 5.21 4.43
C HIS A 66 -17.82 6.52 4.43
N GLU A 67 -16.49 6.45 4.47
CA GLU A 67 -15.61 7.62 4.35
C GLU A 67 -15.74 8.29 2.99
N THR A 68 -15.84 7.51 1.91
CA THR A 68 -16.03 8.01 0.54
C THR A 68 -17.38 8.72 0.41
N ILE A 69 -18.46 8.13 0.91
CA ILE A 69 -19.79 8.75 0.92
C ILE A 69 -19.76 10.07 1.70
N ALA A 70 -19.12 10.09 2.87
CA ALA A 70 -18.99 11.31 3.66
C ALA A 70 -18.27 12.42 2.88
N GLN A 71 -17.21 12.07 2.15
CA GLN A 71 -16.47 13.01 1.32
C GLN A 71 -17.32 13.49 0.13
N MET A 72 -18.03 12.60 -0.58
CA MET A 72 -18.93 12.96 -1.68
C MET A 72 -20.05 13.91 -1.24
N VAL A 73 -20.62 13.69 -0.06
CA VAL A 73 -21.64 14.58 0.51
C VAL A 73 -21.07 15.96 0.79
N GLU A 74 -19.83 16.09 1.22
CA GLU A 74 -19.17 17.38 1.42
C GLU A 74 -18.77 18.04 0.09
N ASP A 75 -18.26 17.26 -0.86
CA ASP A 75 -17.78 17.74 -2.16
C ASP A 75 -18.91 18.24 -3.08
N ALA A 76 -20.16 17.82 -2.81
CA ALA A 76 -21.35 18.31 -3.51
C ALA A 76 -21.70 19.79 -3.21
N TRP A 77 -21.00 20.41 -2.24
CA TRP A 77 -21.05 21.85 -2.07
C TRP A 77 -20.16 22.56 -3.08
N MET A 78 -20.76 23.41 -3.91
CA MET A 78 -20.08 24.20 -4.92
C MET A 78 -20.23 25.69 -4.67
N LEU A 79 -19.24 26.47 -5.12
CA LEU A 79 -19.31 27.92 -5.15
C LEU A 79 -19.87 28.35 -6.50
N GLU A 80 -20.95 29.10 -6.48
CA GLU A 80 -21.57 29.66 -7.67
C GLU A 80 -21.60 31.20 -7.54
N GLY A 81 -21.18 31.91 -8.59
CA GLY A 81 -21.15 33.38 -8.62
C GLY A 81 -19.88 33.95 -9.26
N GLU A 82 -19.85 35.27 -9.40
CA GLU A 82 -18.63 36.01 -9.80
C GLU A 82 -17.72 36.26 -8.60
N GLU A 83 -16.43 36.48 -8.87
CA GLU A 83 -15.40 36.71 -7.86
C GLU A 83 -15.78 37.89 -6.95
N GLY A 84 -16.14 37.59 -5.69
CA GLY A 84 -16.59 38.58 -4.69
C GLY A 84 -18.07 38.50 -4.31
N GLU A 85 -18.91 37.76 -5.03
CA GLU A 85 -20.33 37.49 -4.73
C GLU A 85 -20.65 35.97 -4.76
N GLU A 86 -19.69 35.14 -4.36
CA GLU A 86 -19.83 33.68 -4.36
C GLU A 86 -20.85 33.22 -3.30
N SER A 87 -21.82 32.40 -3.72
CA SER A 87 -22.75 31.72 -2.83
C SER A 87 -22.46 30.22 -2.83
N ARG A 88 -22.54 29.61 -1.64
CA ARG A 88 -22.43 28.16 -1.48
C ARG A 88 -23.76 27.51 -1.88
N VAL A 89 -23.76 26.67 -2.91
CA VAL A 89 -24.93 25.95 -3.42
C VAL A 89 -24.66 24.46 -3.30
N TYR A 90 -25.69 23.69 -2.90
CA TYR A 90 -25.60 22.25 -2.84
C TYR A 90 -26.17 21.62 -4.11
N ASP A 91 -25.38 20.79 -4.78
CA ASP A 91 -25.80 20.11 -6.00
C ASP A 91 -26.07 18.62 -5.74
N HIS A 92 -27.35 18.30 -5.49
CA HIS A 92 -27.81 16.92 -5.35
C HIS A 92 -27.64 16.10 -6.63
N GLY A 93 -27.55 16.73 -7.80
CA GLY A 93 -27.32 16.06 -9.08
C GLY A 93 -25.90 15.50 -9.17
N VAL A 94 -24.90 16.32 -8.86
CA VAL A 94 -23.49 15.89 -8.78
C VAL A 94 -23.34 14.77 -7.76
N LEU A 95 -23.90 14.94 -6.56
CA LEU A 95 -23.90 13.88 -5.54
C LEU A 95 -24.52 12.58 -6.06
N TYR A 96 -25.68 12.65 -6.71
CA TYR A 96 -26.38 11.48 -7.22
C TYR A 96 -25.54 10.74 -8.28
N GLU A 97 -24.88 11.47 -9.19
CA GLU A 97 -23.99 10.89 -10.19
C GLU A 97 -22.77 10.21 -9.55
N ASP A 98 -22.11 10.88 -8.62
CA ASP A 98 -20.94 10.36 -7.90
C ASP A 98 -21.27 9.10 -7.08
N LEU A 99 -22.39 9.12 -6.37
CA LEU A 99 -22.88 7.96 -5.63
C LEU A 99 -23.24 6.80 -6.56
N ASN A 100 -23.86 7.09 -7.71
CA ASN A 100 -24.22 6.05 -8.68
C ASN A 100 -22.99 5.45 -9.38
N ASP A 101 -21.88 6.19 -9.48
CA ASP A 101 -20.59 5.62 -9.90
C ASP A 101 -19.97 4.73 -8.80
N LEU A 102 -20.16 5.06 -7.52
CA LEU A 102 -19.69 4.24 -6.39
C LEU A 102 -20.44 2.91 -6.28
N PHE A 103 -21.77 2.95 -6.21
CA PHE A 103 -22.65 1.79 -6.10
C PHE A 103 -23.93 2.05 -6.91
N PRO A 104 -24.70 1.03 -7.32
CA PRO A 104 -25.87 1.23 -8.21
C PRO A 104 -27.05 1.87 -7.47
N LEU A 105 -26.91 3.15 -7.10
CA LEU A 105 -27.88 3.93 -6.32
C LEU A 105 -29.25 3.96 -6.99
N VAL A 106 -29.30 3.98 -8.32
CA VAL A 106 -30.52 4.00 -9.12
C VAL A 106 -31.53 2.89 -8.77
N ASP A 107 -31.05 1.76 -8.25
CA ASP A 107 -31.91 0.64 -7.84
C ASP A 107 -32.56 0.84 -6.45
N TYR A 108 -32.11 1.84 -5.69
CA TYR A 108 -32.46 2.03 -4.28
C TYR A 108 -33.07 3.40 -3.96
N ALA A 109 -32.62 4.46 -4.63
CA ALA A 109 -33.09 5.81 -4.39
C ALA A 109 -33.02 6.66 -5.66
N SER A 110 -33.89 7.66 -5.74
CA SER A 110 -33.87 8.69 -6.76
C SER A 110 -33.24 9.99 -6.23
N ILE A 111 -32.89 10.90 -7.13
CA ILE A 111 -32.41 12.24 -6.75
C ILE A 111 -33.40 12.97 -5.83
N ARG A 112 -34.71 12.80 -6.06
CA ARG A 112 -35.78 13.41 -5.24
C ARG A 112 -35.81 12.86 -3.83
N ASP A 113 -35.32 11.64 -3.61
CA ASP A 113 -35.22 11.08 -2.27
C ASP A 113 -34.04 11.73 -1.54
N LEU A 114 -32.92 12.01 -2.22
CA LEU A 114 -31.80 12.77 -1.64
C LEU A 114 -32.20 14.21 -1.29
N GLU A 115 -32.96 14.89 -2.13
CA GLU A 115 -33.45 16.27 -1.90
C GLU A 115 -34.34 16.40 -0.65
N GLN A 116 -34.90 15.30 -0.15
CA GLN A 116 -35.71 15.31 1.09
C GLN A 116 -34.86 15.36 2.36
N HIS A 117 -33.56 15.11 2.26
CA HIS A 117 -32.63 15.09 3.39
C HIS A 117 -31.72 16.31 3.36
N SER A 118 -31.46 16.89 4.53
CA SER A 118 -30.62 18.08 4.65
C SER A 118 -29.14 17.69 4.54
N PRO A 119 -28.33 18.38 3.71
CA PRO A 119 -26.89 18.11 3.58
C PRO A 119 -26.13 18.22 4.91
N GLU A 120 -26.45 19.23 5.73
CA GLU A 120 -25.89 19.41 7.08
C GLU A 120 -26.60 18.58 8.16
N GLY A 121 -27.64 17.87 7.78
CA GLY A 121 -28.45 17.03 8.64
C GLY A 121 -28.15 15.55 8.43
N ASP A 122 -29.15 14.83 7.97
CA ASP A 122 -29.20 13.37 7.93
C ASP A 122 -28.85 12.77 6.55
N LEU A 123 -28.55 13.59 5.54
CA LEU A 123 -28.26 13.12 4.18
C LEU A 123 -27.13 12.09 4.15
N ARG A 124 -26.05 12.34 4.91
CA ARG A 124 -24.92 11.40 5.02
C ARG A 124 -25.38 10.05 5.56
N ASP A 125 -26.07 10.04 6.69
CA ASP A 125 -26.48 8.80 7.37
C ASP A 125 -27.53 8.05 6.52
N TYR A 126 -28.40 8.78 5.82
CA TYR A 126 -29.36 8.23 4.87
C TYR A 126 -28.66 7.49 3.72
N VAL A 127 -27.68 8.13 3.07
CA VAL A 127 -26.94 7.52 1.95
C VAL A 127 -26.09 6.34 2.41
N VAL A 128 -25.44 6.43 3.58
CA VAL A 128 -24.73 5.30 4.19
C VAL A 128 -25.69 4.13 4.40
N GLY A 129 -26.87 4.36 4.96
CA GLY A 129 -27.89 3.32 5.14
C GLY A 129 -28.34 2.67 3.83
N ILE A 130 -28.47 3.44 2.74
CA ILE A 130 -28.75 2.89 1.41
C ILE A 130 -27.59 2.02 0.92
N SER A 131 -26.35 2.48 1.08
CA SER A 131 -25.17 1.70 0.66
C SER A 131 -25.02 0.38 1.44
N GLU A 132 -25.34 0.40 2.73
CA GLU A 132 -25.37 -0.80 3.57
C GLU A 132 -26.46 -1.77 3.11
N GLU A 133 -27.63 -1.27 2.73
CA GLU A 133 -28.71 -2.10 2.19
C GLU A 133 -28.32 -2.74 0.85
N ALA A 134 -27.74 -1.95 -0.05
CA ALA A 134 -27.24 -2.43 -1.34
C ALA A 134 -26.19 -3.53 -1.16
N TYR A 135 -25.24 -3.30 -0.24
CA TYR A 135 -24.22 -4.28 0.09
C TYR A 135 -24.83 -5.54 0.73
N ARG A 136 -25.80 -5.40 1.64
CA ARG A 136 -26.46 -6.52 2.30
C ARG A 136 -27.21 -7.41 1.31
N LEU A 137 -27.91 -6.82 0.36
CA LEU A 137 -28.59 -7.57 -0.71
C LEU A 137 -27.57 -8.28 -1.60
N LYS A 138 -26.49 -7.59 -1.95
CA LYS A 138 -25.36 -8.19 -2.69
C LYS A 138 -24.77 -9.41 -1.98
N ALA A 139 -24.50 -9.28 -0.68
CA ALA A 139 -23.95 -10.36 0.13
C ALA A 139 -24.90 -11.55 0.21
N LYS A 140 -26.22 -11.32 0.29
CA LYS A 140 -27.24 -12.39 0.23
C LYS A 140 -27.25 -13.12 -1.12
N GLU A 141 -27.09 -12.39 -2.22
CA GLU A 141 -27.00 -12.99 -3.56
C GLU A 141 -25.71 -13.78 -3.78
N ALA A 142 -24.59 -13.26 -3.27
CA ALA A 142 -23.27 -13.87 -3.40
C ALA A 142 -23.06 -15.09 -2.48
N GLY A 143 -23.66 -15.09 -1.30
CA GLY A 143 -23.46 -16.13 -0.29
C GLY A 143 -21.98 -16.26 0.10
N ASP A 144 -21.49 -17.49 0.19
CA ASP A 144 -20.10 -17.80 0.59
C ASP A 144 -19.06 -17.20 -0.36
N ALA A 145 -19.43 -16.85 -1.60
CA ALA A 145 -18.53 -16.26 -2.57
C ALA A 145 -18.19 -14.79 -2.28
N MET A 146 -18.90 -14.12 -1.36
CA MET A 146 -18.71 -12.69 -1.11
C MET A 146 -17.28 -12.35 -0.67
N ILE A 147 -16.71 -13.15 0.24
CA ILE A 147 -15.34 -12.96 0.74
C ILE A 147 -14.33 -13.03 -0.41
N GLU A 148 -14.48 -14.01 -1.30
CA GLU A 148 -13.60 -14.15 -2.47
C GLU A 148 -13.79 -13.02 -3.48
N MET A 149 -15.01 -12.50 -3.62
CA MET A 149 -15.31 -11.34 -4.48
C MET A 149 -14.65 -10.07 -3.95
N GLU A 150 -14.70 -9.83 -2.64
CA GLU A 150 -14.03 -8.69 -2.00
C GLU A 150 -12.51 -8.76 -2.13
N ARG A 151 -11.93 -9.94 -1.85
CA ARG A 151 -10.49 -10.18 -2.03
C ARG A 151 -10.07 -9.98 -3.47
N TYR A 152 -10.83 -10.51 -4.42
CA TYR A 152 -10.58 -10.31 -5.85
C TYR A 152 -10.65 -8.83 -6.24
N ALA A 153 -11.68 -8.12 -5.81
CA ALA A 153 -11.84 -6.69 -6.10
C ALA A 153 -10.66 -5.88 -5.55
N MET A 154 -10.23 -6.14 -4.32
CA MET A 154 -9.08 -5.49 -3.71
C MET A 154 -7.77 -5.81 -4.45
N LEU A 155 -7.52 -7.09 -4.77
CA LEU A 155 -6.32 -7.50 -5.52
C LEU A 155 -6.25 -6.87 -6.91
N LYS A 156 -7.38 -6.83 -7.62
CA LYS A 156 -7.47 -6.18 -8.92
C LYS A 156 -7.15 -4.69 -8.81
N ALA A 157 -7.77 -4.00 -7.85
CA ALA A 157 -7.54 -2.57 -7.64
C ALA A 157 -6.09 -2.26 -7.27
N VAL A 158 -5.47 -3.04 -6.37
CA VAL A 158 -4.05 -2.93 -6.02
C VAL A 158 -3.16 -3.07 -7.26
N ASN A 159 -3.38 -4.10 -8.08
CA ASN A 159 -2.57 -4.35 -9.26
C ASN A 159 -2.65 -3.20 -10.28
N ASP A 160 -3.86 -2.75 -10.60
CA ASP A 160 -4.09 -1.75 -11.64
C ASP A 160 -3.54 -0.38 -11.22
N ARG A 161 -3.84 0.05 -9.98
CA ARG A 161 -3.39 1.34 -9.44
C ARG A 161 -1.90 1.39 -9.14
N TRP A 162 -1.30 0.27 -8.74
CA TRP A 162 0.14 0.21 -8.54
C TRP A 162 0.91 0.41 -9.84
N MET A 163 0.46 -0.18 -10.95
CA MET A 163 1.09 0.04 -12.26
C MET A 163 1.00 1.52 -12.69
N GLU A 164 -0.17 2.15 -12.51
CA GLU A 164 -0.36 3.59 -12.78
C GLU A 164 0.53 4.46 -11.89
N HIS A 165 0.66 4.10 -10.62
CA HIS A 165 1.54 4.77 -9.66
C HIS A 165 3.00 4.71 -10.09
N LEU A 166 3.51 3.53 -10.49
CA LEU A 166 4.90 3.38 -10.97
C LEU A 166 5.19 4.28 -12.17
N GLN A 167 4.25 4.40 -13.11
CA GLN A 167 4.37 5.32 -14.25
C GLN A 167 4.41 6.78 -13.77
N THR A 168 3.55 7.13 -12.82
CA THR A 168 3.50 8.49 -12.24
C THR A 168 4.81 8.85 -11.53
N ILE A 169 5.40 7.91 -10.79
CA ILE A 169 6.69 8.13 -10.13
C ILE A 169 7.82 8.34 -11.14
N GLU A 170 7.82 7.61 -12.26
CA GLU A 170 8.80 7.83 -13.33
C GLU A 170 8.67 9.24 -13.90
N TYR A 171 7.45 9.72 -14.18
CA TYR A 171 7.23 11.10 -14.63
C TYR A 171 7.69 12.15 -13.62
N ILE A 172 7.40 11.94 -12.33
CA ILE A 172 7.88 12.83 -11.27
C ILE A 172 9.41 12.87 -11.26
N ARG A 173 10.06 11.71 -11.38
CA ARG A 173 11.52 11.59 -11.40
C ARG A 173 12.15 12.32 -12.58
N GLU A 174 11.60 12.20 -13.79
CA GLU A 174 12.07 12.91 -14.97
C GLU A 174 11.90 14.44 -14.83
N GLY A 175 10.80 14.89 -14.22
CA GLY A 175 10.47 16.31 -14.07
C GLY A 175 11.15 17.01 -12.88
N ILE A 176 11.61 16.28 -11.86
CA ILE A 176 12.06 16.89 -10.60
C ILE A 176 13.32 17.75 -10.75
N GLY A 177 14.15 17.46 -11.76
CA GLY A 177 15.34 18.25 -12.09
C GLY A 177 15.03 19.73 -12.39
N LEU A 178 13.82 20.02 -12.90
CA LEU A 178 13.37 21.39 -13.18
C LEU A 178 12.97 22.15 -11.90
N ARG A 179 12.74 21.48 -10.77
CA ARG A 179 12.40 22.15 -9.50
C ARG A 179 13.63 22.68 -8.75
N GLY A 180 14.83 22.21 -9.09
CA GLY A 180 16.08 22.76 -8.56
C GLY A 180 16.27 24.25 -8.87
N TYR A 181 15.60 24.79 -9.89
CA TYR A 181 15.58 26.23 -10.18
C TYR A 181 14.89 27.07 -9.08
N GLY A 182 14.04 26.47 -8.26
CA GLY A 182 13.34 27.11 -7.15
C GLY A 182 14.08 27.12 -5.82
N GLN A 183 15.38 26.77 -5.78
CA GLN A 183 16.19 26.63 -4.56
C GLN A 183 15.69 25.55 -3.58
N VAL A 184 14.78 24.67 -4.02
CA VAL A 184 14.33 23.51 -3.26
C VAL A 184 15.19 22.32 -3.64
N ASP A 185 15.65 21.57 -2.63
CA ASP A 185 16.36 20.31 -2.84
C ASP A 185 15.49 19.32 -3.63
N PRO A 186 15.94 18.83 -4.81
CA PRO A 186 15.14 17.93 -5.64
C PRO A 186 14.71 16.64 -4.94
N LEU A 187 15.54 16.08 -4.07
CA LEU A 187 15.20 14.85 -3.33
C LEU A 187 14.09 15.11 -2.31
N VAL A 188 14.13 16.26 -1.64
CA VAL A 188 13.06 16.65 -0.69
C VAL A 188 11.74 16.85 -1.42
N ALA A 189 11.77 17.54 -2.57
CA ALA A 189 10.58 17.73 -3.40
C ALA A 189 10.04 16.39 -3.92
N TYR A 190 10.92 15.49 -4.38
CA TYR A 190 10.56 14.15 -4.83
C TYR A 190 9.88 13.34 -3.72
N LYS A 191 10.47 13.32 -2.52
CA LYS A 191 9.91 12.58 -1.37
C LYS A 191 8.50 13.05 -1.04
N ARG A 192 8.27 14.36 -1.02
CA ARG A 192 6.95 14.94 -0.74
C ARG A 192 5.92 14.56 -1.81
N GLU A 193 6.24 14.82 -3.07
CA GLU A 193 5.31 14.56 -4.18
C GLU A 193 5.00 13.06 -4.33
N THR A 194 6.02 12.22 -4.21
CA THR A 194 5.85 10.75 -4.26
C THR A 194 5.03 10.24 -3.09
N TYR A 195 5.15 10.85 -1.89
CA TYR A 195 4.31 10.53 -0.75
C TYR A 195 2.84 10.94 -1.00
N ASP A 196 2.60 12.16 -1.47
CA ASP A 196 1.25 12.66 -1.75
C ASP A 196 0.55 11.81 -2.83
N THR A 197 1.28 11.47 -3.90
CA THR A 197 0.82 10.55 -4.95
C THR A 197 0.54 9.17 -4.38
N PHE A 198 1.41 8.61 -3.53
CA PHE A 198 1.20 7.29 -2.94
C PHE A 198 -0.06 7.25 -2.05
N GLN A 199 -0.28 8.26 -1.21
CA GLN A 199 -1.51 8.37 -0.42
C GLN A 199 -2.75 8.45 -1.31
N ASN A 200 -2.66 9.15 -2.44
CA ASN A 200 -3.74 9.17 -3.43
C ASN A 200 -3.98 7.79 -4.05
N THR A 201 -2.92 7.11 -4.48
CA THR A 201 -2.98 5.73 -5.00
C THR A 201 -3.68 4.80 -4.01
N LEU A 202 -3.35 4.86 -2.72
CA LEU A 202 -4.02 4.05 -1.70
C LEU A 202 -5.52 4.34 -1.60
N ARG A 203 -5.93 5.62 -1.65
CA ARG A 203 -7.36 5.99 -1.69
C ARG A 203 -8.05 5.45 -2.94
N GLN A 204 -7.40 5.57 -4.10
CA GLN A 204 -7.95 5.08 -5.38
C GLN A 204 -8.09 3.56 -5.40
N ILE A 205 -7.14 2.81 -4.81
CA ILE A 205 -7.26 1.35 -4.65
C ILE A 205 -8.55 0.99 -3.93
N ARG A 206 -8.83 1.65 -2.80
CA ARG A 206 -10.00 1.34 -1.96
C ARG A 206 -11.29 1.71 -2.67
N LEU A 207 -11.31 2.86 -3.33
CA LEU A 207 -12.45 3.32 -4.12
C LEU A 207 -12.76 2.34 -5.26
N ASP A 208 -11.76 1.94 -6.03
CA ASP A 208 -11.92 1.00 -7.13
C ASP A 208 -12.33 -0.39 -6.65
N ALA A 209 -11.78 -0.84 -5.52
CA ALA A 209 -12.17 -2.10 -4.90
C ALA A 209 -13.66 -2.05 -4.51
N ALA A 210 -14.10 -1.00 -3.83
CA ALA A 210 -15.51 -0.81 -3.47
C ALA A 210 -16.43 -0.80 -4.70
N LYS A 211 -16.12 0.02 -5.71
CA LYS A 211 -16.86 0.07 -6.99
C LYS A 211 -16.94 -1.29 -7.66
N THR A 212 -15.82 -2.02 -7.67
CA THR A 212 -15.73 -3.35 -8.27
C THR A 212 -16.62 -4.34 -7.52
N VAL A 213 -16.60 -4.36 -6.18
CA VAL A 213 -17.45 -5.25 -5.36
C VAL A 213 -18.94 -5.07 -5.68
N PHE A 214 -19.42 -3.82 -5.75
CA PHE A 214 -20.83 -3.56 -6.07
C PHE A 214 -21.21 -4.02 -7.49
N ARG A 215 -20.30 -3.87 -8.46
CA ARG A 215 -20.54 -4.21 -9.88
C ARG A 215 -20.37 -5.71 -10.21
N LEU A 216 -19.54 -6.43 -9.46
CA LEU A 216 -19.26 -7.86 -9.71
C LEU A 216 -20.51 -8.71 -9.57
N ARG A 217 -20.84 -9.56 -10.55
CA ARG A 217 -21.92 -10.53 -10.38
C ARG A 217 -21.35 -11.84 -9.83
N PRO A 218 -22.06 -12.54 -8.93
CA PRO A 218 -21.64 -13.87 -8.49
C PRO A 218 -21.67 -14.81 -9.70
N GLN A 219 -20.48 -15.15 -10.23
CA GLN A 219 -20.33 -16.09 -11.32
C GLN A 219 -20.15 -17.48 -10.72
N GLN A 220 -20.97 -18.45 -11.15
CA GLN A 220 -21.08 -19.74 -10.47
C GLN A 220 -19.81 -20.62 -10.53
N GLN A 221 -18.85 -20.39 -11.43
CA GLN A 221 -17.71 -21.32 -11.62
C GLN A 221 -16.45 -20.64 -12.21
N ALA A 222 -15.58 -20.08 -11.35
CA ALA A 222 -14.11 -20.02 -11.54
C ALA A 222 -13.46 -19.34 -10.31
N PRO A 223 -12.28 -19.80 -9.84
CA PRO A 223 -11.53 -19.06 -8.81
C PRO A 223 -10.96 -17.78 -9.43
N LEU A 224 -11.65 -16.66 -9.23
CA LEU A 224 -11.31 -15.34 -9.79
C LEU A 224 -9.86 -14.91 -9.45
N ILE A 225 -9.33 -15.35 -8.31
CA ILE A 225 -8.00 -14.98 -7.79
C ILE A 225 -6.85 -15.70 -8.53
N GLN A 226 -7.10 -16.86 -9.14
CA GLN A 226 -6.02 -17.67 -9.73
C GLN A 226 -5.35 -16.96 -10.92
N ASN A 227 -6.09 -16.12 -11.64
CA ASN A 227 -5.57 -15.35 -12.77
C ASN A 227 -4.80 -14.08 -12.33
N LEU A 228 -5.01 -13.59 -11.10
CA LEU A 228 -4.27 -12.44 -10.54
C LEU A 228 -2.95 -12.83 -9.87
N SER A 229 -2.68 -14.14 -9.76
CA SER A 229 -1.51 -14.69 -9.08
C SER A 229 -0.24 -14.69 -9.96
N PHE A 230 -0.38 -14.55 -11.28
CA PHE A 230 0.72 -14.73 -12.25
C PHE A 230 1.81 -13.65 -12.25
N ASN A 231 1.71 -12.60 -11.42
CA ASN A 231 2.73 -11.53 -11.36
C ASN A 231 3.53 -11.49 -10.04
N MET A 232 3.43 -12.52 -9.18
CA MET A 232 4.21 -12.56 -7.92
C MET A 232 5.65 -13.05 -8.12
N ASP A 233 5.86 -14.04 -8.99
CA ASP A 233 7.15 -14.76 -9.06
C ASP A 233 8.29 -13.96 -9.71
N GLU A 234 8.00 -12.99 -10.58
CA GLU A 234 9.05 -12.18 -11.23
C GLU A 234 9.57 -11.03 -10.36
N ILE A 235 8.87 -10.62 -9.30
CA ILE A 235 9.23 -9.44 -8.49
C ILE A 235 9.70 -9.81 -7.08
N ASP A 236 9.24 -10.92 -6.49
CA ASP A 236 9.77 -11.41 -5.20
C ASP A 236 11.27 -11.82 -5.32
N GLN A 237 11.76 -12.05 -6.55
CA GLN A 237 13.19 -12.26 -6.84
C GLN A 237 13.99 -10.96 -7.07
N ALA A 238 13.31 -9.82 -7.22
CA ALA A 238 13.92 -8.53 -7.56
C ALA A 238 14.02 -7.56 -6.37
N LEU A 239 13.45 -7.90 -5.22
CA LEU A 239 13.80 -7.26 -3.95
C LEU A 239 15.12 -7.86 -3.48
N PRO A 240 16.24 -7.11 -3.47
CA PRO A 240 17.41 -7.57 -2.75
C PRO A 240 16.97 -7.69 -1.29
N VAL A 241 17.16 -8.87 -0.71
CA VAL A 241 17.21 -9.01 0.74
C VAL A 241 18.49 -8.30 1.15
N GLU A 242 18.44 -6.98 1.27
CA GLU A 242 19.49 -6.26 1.97
C GLU A 242 19.40 -6.70 3.43
N ASP A 243 20.39 -7.49 3.85
CA ASP A 243 20.73 -7.71 5.25
C ASP A 243 20.87 -6.33 5.91
N THR A 244 19.76 -5.82 6.43
CA THR A 244 19.70 -4.63 7.27
C THR A 244 20.16 -5.04 8.66
N GLU A 245 21.46 -5.35 8.77
CA GLU A 245 22.16 -5.19 10.02
C GLU A 245 22.13 -3.70 10.39
N GLU A 246 21.61 -3.40 11.58
CA GLU A 246 21.67 -2.12 12.29
C GLU A 246 20.85 -0.93 11.72
N ARG A 247 19.56 -0.88 12.09
CA ARG A 247 18.95 0.36 12.60
C ARG A 247 17.72 0.05 13.45
N GLY A 248 17.93 0.07 14.77
CA GLY A 248 16.86 -0.09 15.75
C GLY A 248 15.97 1.15 15.83
N LEU A 249 14.68 0.97 15.56
CA LEU A 249 13.59 1.74 16.16
C LEU A 249 12.54 0.74 16.67
N PRO A 250 12.00 0.93 17.89
CA PRO A 250 11.14 -0.08 18.51
C PRO A 250 9.71 0.06 18.01
N MET A 251 9.17 -1.00 17.41
CA MET A 251 7.73 -1.18 17.26
C MET A 251 7.31 -2.28 18.23
N GLU A 252 6.77 -1.87 19.37
CA GLU A 252 6.04 -2.77 20.26
C GLU A 252 4.66 -3.07 19.67
N SER A 253 4.23 -4.31 19.90
CA SER A 253 2.87 -4.84 19.87
C SER A 253 2.49 -5.72 18.66
N ALA A 254 2.65 -7.02 18.85
CA ALA A 254 1.72 -8.03 18.33
C ALA A 254 1.83 -9.33 19.14
N THR A 255 0.85 -9.47 20.04
CA THR A 255 0.11 -10.65 20.50
C THR A 255 0.63 -12.05 20.13
N GLU A 256 0.80 -12.86 21.18
CA GLU A 256 1.09 -14.30 21.13
C GLU A 256 0.04 -15.09 20.34
N VAL A 257 0.50 -15.86 19.35
CA VAL A 257 -0.24 -17.01 18.80
C VAL A 257 0.50 -18.28 19.21
N ALA A 258 -0.05 -18.97 20.20
CA ALA A 258 0.42 -20.28 20.64
C ALA A 258 0.03 -21.34 19.61
N LEU A 259 1.02 -21.89 18.89
CA LEU A 259 0.88 -23.11 18.10
C LEU A 259 1.37 -24.31 18.92
N GLY A 260 0.56 -25.38 18.93
CA GLY A 260 0.73 -26.60 19.72
C GLY A 260 2.03 -27.40 19.49
N PRO A 261 2.20 -28.52 20.20
CA PRO A 261 3.51 -29.15 20.42
C PRO A 261 4.11 -29.67 19.11
N ARG A 262 5.24 -29.08 18.71
CA ARG A 262 6.06 -29.52 17.58
C ARG A 262 7.05 -30.58 18.03
N ASP A 263 7.21 -31.62 17.21
CA ASP A 263 8.20 -32.68 17.40
C ASP A 263 9.62 -32.10 17.30
N LEU A 264 10.38 -32.17 18.40
CA LEU A 264 11.69 -31.51 18.58
C LEU A 264 12.86 -32.27 17.91
N GLY A 265 12.61 -33.48 17.40
CA GLY A 265 13.65 -34.38 16.88
C GLY A 265 14.25 -33.98 15.52
N THR A 266 13.57 -33.12 14.76
CA THR A 266 13.97 -32.72 13.38
C THR A 266 14.52 -31.29 13.28
N ILE A 267 14.74 -30.62 14.42
CA ILE A 267 15.16 -29.22 14.47
C ILE A 267 16.69 -29.12 14.41
N ASP A 268 17.22 -28.38 13.43
CA ASP A 268 18.65 -28.09 13.31
C ASP A 268 19.03 -26.95 14.28
N TRP A 269 19.38 -27.32 15.51
CA TRP A 269 19.61 -26.37 16.61
C TRP A 269 20.78 -25.41 16.39
N LYS A 270 21.72 -25.73 15.48
CA LYS A 270 22.90 -24.90 15.19
C LYS A 270 22.57 -23.64 14.39
N LYS A 271 21.42 -23.62 13.71
CA LYS A 271 20.99 -22.52 12.85
C LYS A 271 20.12 -21.48 13.56
N ILE A 272 19.78 -21.72 14.82
CA ILE A 272 18.90 -20.83 15.59
C ILE A 272 19.73 -19.76 16.30
N SER A 273 19.41 -18.49 16.06
CA SER A 273 20.09 -17.38 16.73
C SER A 273 19.73 -17.31 18.22
N ARG A 274 20.68 -16.89 19.07
CA ARG A 274 20.49 -16.81 20.54
C ARG A 274 19.25 -16.01 20.96
N ASN A 275 18.86 -14.98 20.19
CA ASN A 275 17.75 -14.10 20.54
C ASN A 275 16.43 -14.45 19.83
N GLU A 276 16.42 -15.44 18.91
CA GLU A 276 15.21 -15.89 18.22
C GLU A 276 14.25 -16.63 19.16
N PRO A 277 12.94 -16.65 18.86
CA PRO A 277 11.98 -17.46 19.59
C PRO A 277 12.34 -18.94 19.51
N CYS A 278 12.29 -19.62 20.65
CA CYS A 278 12.71 -21.01 20.71
C CYS A 278 11.72 -21.92 19.94
N PRO A 279 12.21 -22.78 19.02
CA PRO A 279 11.34 -23.64 18.19
C PRO A 279 10.50 -24.68 18.95
N CYS A 280 10.73 -24.84 20.25
CA CYS A 280 9.90 -25.65 21.14
C CYS A 280 8.49 -25.11 21.41
N GLY A 281 8.18 -23.89 20.92
CA GLY A 281 6.86 -23.29 21.11
C GLY A 281 6.63 -22.71 22.51
N SER A 282 7.67 -22.55 23.33
CA SER A 282 7.57 -22.01 24.69
C SER A 282 7.33 -20.49 24.77
N GLY A 283 7.32 -19.79 23.63
CA GLY A 283 7.25 -18.33 23.55
C GLY A 283 8.51 -17.59 24.04
N LYS A 284 9.50 -18.30 24.63
CA LYS A 284 10.74 -17.72 25.17
C LYS A 284 11.83 -17.63 24.10
N LYS A 285 12.76 -16.67 24.27
CA LYS A 285 13.98 -16.58 23.43
C LYS A 285 14.86 -17.80 23.61
N PHE A 286 15.56 -18.23 22.56
CA PHE A 286 16.38 -19.44 22.54
C PHE A 286 17.42 -19.47 23.68
N LYS A 287 18.09 -18.35 23.95
CA LYS A 287 19.05 -18.19 25.07
C LYS A 287 18.46 -18.44 26.46
N GLU A 288 17.16 -18.24 26.62
CA GLU A 288 16.41 -18.38 27.89
C GLU A 288 15.65 -19.70 27.97
N CYS A 289 15.73 -20.50 26.90
CA CYS A 289 15.10 -21.80 26.79
C CYS A 289 16.20 -22.86 26.57
N HIS A 290 16.23 -23.55 25.43
CA HIS A 290 17.10 -24.72 25.21
C HIS A 290 18.60 -24.41 24.97
N TYR A 291 19.02 -23.14 24.83
CA TYR A 291 20.41 -22.81 24.49
C TYR A 291 21.44 -23.30 25.52
N LYS A 292 21.13 -23.21 26.83
CA LYS A 292 22.07 -23.64 27.87
C LYS A 292 22.24 -25.16 27.87
N GLU A 293 21.12 -25.88 27.83
CA GLU A 293 21.10 -27.36 27.83
C GLU A 293 21.79 -27.93 26.59
N LEU A 294 21.53 -27.37 25.40
CA LEU A 294 22.15 -27.82 24.15
C LEU A 294 23.64 -27.50 24.06
N ARG A 295 24.09 -26.40 24.68
CA ARG A 295 25.50 -26.05 24.78
C ARG A 295 26.24 -26.95 25.77
N GLU A 296 25.61 -27.32 26.88
CA GLU A 296 26.16 -28.29 27.83
C GLU A 296 26.21 -29.70 27.25
N ALA A 297 25.24 -30.06 26.41
CA ALA A 297 25.21 -31.32 25.66
C ALA A 297 26.11 -31.35 24.42
N GLY A 298 26.77 -30.24 24.05
CA GLY A 298 27.69 -30.16 22.90
C GLY A 298 27.01 -30.21 21.53
N VAL A 299 25.69 -29.96 21.47
CA VAL A 299 24.91 -29.93 20.22
C VAL A 299 25.13 -28.61 19.47
N ILE A 300 25.37 -27.52 20.21
CA ILE A 300 25.65 -26.16 19.70
C ILE A 300 26.85 -25.52 20.41
#